data_AF-A0A0C9U264-F1
#
_entry.id   AF-A0A0C9U264-F1
#
_cell.length_a   1.000
_cell.length_b   1.000
_cell.length_c   1.000
_cell.angle_alpha   90.00
_cell.angle_beta   90.00
_cell.angle_gamma   90.00
#
_symmetry.space_group_name_H-M   'P 1'
#
loop_
_entity.id
_entity.type
_entity.pdbx_description
1 polymer ?
#
loop_
_entity_poly.entity_id
_entity_poly.type
_entity_poly.pdbx_seq_one_letter_code
_entity_poly.pdbx_strand_id
1 'polypeptide(L)'
;HPGLHNVIEHIFGILKHQWCILQLAPEYNLDIQAWIPMALCALHNFIQKYDPDLFDEGFLDNLLEIEQDVASEELRDGPADATERQRADSRREHIAEEMWERRAQETTTSIARCCTIM
;
A
#
# COMPACT_ATOMS: atom_id res chain seq x y z
N HIS A 1 17.24 11.20 3.47
CA HIS A 1 16.80 12.54 3.02
C HIS A 1 15.28 12.54 3.00
N PRO A 2 14.62 13.30 3.89
CA PRO A 2 13.15 13.31 4.05
C PRO A 2 12.39 13.69 2.76
N GLY A 3 12.99 14.48 1.86
CA GLY A 3 12.37 14.82 0.59
C GLY A 3 12.17 13.68 -0.41
N LEU A 4 12.96 12.59 -0.34
CA LEU A 4 12.80 11.46 -1.27
C LEU A 4 11.56 10.61 -0.94
N HIS A 5 11.25 10.46 0.35
CA HIS A 5 10.07 9.75 0.80
C HIS A 5 8.80 10.48 0.36
N ASN A 6 8.78 11.81 0.53
CA ASN A 6 7.68 12.64 0.09
C ASN A 6 7.39 12.51 -1.42
N VAL A 7 8.44 12.45 -2.25
CA VAL A 7 8.28 12.25 -3.70
C VAL A 7 7.72 10.87 -4.04
N ILE A 8 8.18 9.82 -3.34
CA ILE A 8 7.69 8.45 -3.57
C ILE A 8 6.22 8.33 -3.15
N GLU A 9 5.86 8.85 -1.98
CA GLU A 9 4.49 8.86 -1.47
C GLU A 9 3.56 9.64 -2.39
N HIS A 10 4.01 10.79 -2.89
CA HIS A 10 3.28 11.59 -3.87
C HIS A 10 2.99 10.82 -5.16
N ILE A 11 3.99 10.14 -5.73
CA ILE A 11 3.82 9.28 -6.91
C ILE A 11 2.79 8.18 -6.62
N PHE A 12 2.86 7.52 -5.46
CA PHE A 12 1.88 6.50 -5.11
C PHE A 12 0.47 7.06 -4.87
N GLY A 13 0.33 8.27 -4.32
CA GLY A 13 -0.95 8.95 -4.14
C GLY A 13 -1.66 9.21 -5.48
N ILE A 14 -0.92 9.80 -6.43
CA ILE A 14 -1.36 10.00 -7.81
C ILE A 14 -1.88 8.70 -8.43
N LEU A 15 -1.05 7.65 -8.37
CA LEU A 15 -1.36 6.38 -9.01
C LEU A 15 -2.58 5.71 -8.38
N LYS A 16 -2.73 5.76 -7.05
CA LYS A 16 -3.87 5.18 -6.33
C LYS A 16 -5.19 5.89 -6.65
N HIS A 17 -5.16 7.22 -6.78
CA HIS A 17 -6.33 8.00 -7.13
C HIS A 17 -6.78 7.71 -8.58
N GLN A 18 -5.81 7.68 -9.49
CA GLN A 18 -6.07 7.48 -10.91
C GLN A 18 -6.50 6.04 -11.23
N TRP A 19 -5.97 5.05 -10.52
CA TRP A 19 -6.16 3.64 -10.83
C TRP A 19 -6.66 2.82 -9.64
N CYS A 20 -7.96 2.47 -9.70
CA CYS A 20 -8.61 1.62 -8.71
C CYS A 20 -7.91 0.28 -8.48
N ILE A 21 -7.13 -0.24 -9.45
CA ILE A 21 -6.37 -1.49 -9.29
C ILE A 21 -5.40 -1.46 -8.09
N LEU A 22 -4.94 -0.28 -7.68
CA LEU A 22 -4.09 -0.10 -6.50
C LEU A 22 -4.86 0.04 -5.19
N GLN A 23 -6.19 0.19 -5.25
CA GLN A 23 -7.08 0.26 -4.08
C GLN A 23 -7.69 -1.10 -3.74
N LEU A 24 -7.72 -2.03 -4.69
CA LEU A 24 -8.19 -3.40 -4.45
C LEU A 24 -7.11 -4.24 -3.75
N ALA A 25 -7.55 -5.14 -2.87
CA ALA A 25 -6.66 -6.14 -2.30
C ALA A 25 -6.06 -6.99 -3.43
N PRO A 26 -4.73 -7.07 -3.55
CA PRO A 26 -4.13 -7.75 -4.69
C PRO A 26 -4.28 -9.27 -4.53
N GLU A 27 -5.05 -9.88 -5.43
CA GLU A 27 -5.15 -11.35 -5.57
C GLU A 27 -3.97 -11.94 -6.38
N TYR A 28 -3.03 -11.09 -6.82
CA TYR A 28 -1.89 -11.46 -7.64
C TYR A 28 -0.71 -11.94 -6.80
N ASN A 29 0.14 -12.80 -7.37
CA ASN A 29 1.41 -13.19 -6.76
C ASN A 29 2.34 -11.97 -6.58
N LEU A 30 3.20 -11.99 -5.55
CA LEU A 30 4.12 -10.89 -5.21
C LEU A 30 4.97 -10.42 -6.39
N ASP A 31 5.44 -11.35 -7.22
CA ASP A 31 6.21 -11.02 -8.42
C ASP A 31 5.42 -10.09 -9.34
N ILE A 32 4.15 -10.40 -9.57
CA ILE A 32 3.24 -9.60 -10.41
C ILE A 32 2.93 -8.27 -9.73
N GLN A 33 2.68 -8.27 -8.42
CA GLN A 33 2.41 -7.04 -7.66
C GLN A 33 3.55 -6.02 -7.79
N ALA A 34 4.81 -6.47 -7.80
CA ALA A 34 5.97 -5.58 -7.94
C ALA A 34 6.04 -4.90 -9.32
N TRP A 35 5.52 -5.53 -10.38
CA TRP A 35 5.48 -4.95 -11.72
C TRP A 35 4.36 -3.92 -11.91
N ILE A 36 3.28 -4.03 -11.13
CA ILE A 36 2.11 -3.16 -11.29
C ILE A 36 2.50 -1.67 -11.17
N PRO A 37 3.15 -1.17 -10.10
CA PRO A 37 3.52 0.24 -10.00
C PRO A 37 4.38 0.74 -11.16
N MET A 38 5.30 -0.08 -11.66
CA MET A 38 6.18 0.29 -12.76
C MET A 38 5.42 0.41 -14.09
N ALA A 39 4.58 -0.57 -14.41
CA ALA A 39 3.75 -0.57 -15.61
C ALA A 39 2.77 0.61 -15.61
N LEU A 40 2.20 0.86 -14.43
CA LEU A 40 1.37 2.01 -14.14
C LEU A 40 2.16 3.31 -14.37
N CYS A 41 3.29 3.57 -13.73
CA CYS A 41 4.10 4.78 -14.01
C CYS A 41 4.38 4.99 -15.52
N ALA A 42 4.72 3.93 -16.25
CA ALA A 42 4.97 4.01 -17.68
C ALA A 42 3.72 4.40 -18.48
N LEU A 43 2.56 3.83 -18.14
CA LEU A 43 1.29 4.14 -18.77
C LEU A 43 0.85 5.59 -18.47
N HIS A 44 1.08 6.06 -17.25
CA HIS A 44 0.76 7.44 -16.84
C HIS A 44 1.57 8.42 -17.68
N ASN A 45 2.89 8.21 -17.76
CA ASN A 45 3.78 9.02 -18.58
C ASN A 45 3.43 8.98 -20.06
N PHE A 46 3.00 7.81 -20.56
CA PHE A 46 2.58 7.66 -21.95
C PHE A 46 1.33 8.49 -22.23
N ILE A 47 0.30 8.37 -21.41
CA ILE A 47 -0.95 9.10 -21.60
C ILE A 47 -0.70 10.60 -21.47
N GLN A 48 0.01 11.05 -20.44
CA GLN A 48 0.35 12.46 -20.25
C GLN A 48 1.06 13.08 -21.46
N LYS A 49 1.84 12.27 -22.20
CA LYS A 49 2.57 12.72 -23.39
C LYS A 49 1.67 12.92 -24.62
N TYR A 50 0.62 12.11 -24.77
CA TYR A 50 -0.18 12.07 -26.00
C TYR A 50 -1.60 12.62 -25.83
N ASP A 51 -2.11 12.64 -24.60
CA ASP A 51 -3.43 13.10 -24.23
C ASP A 51 -3.38 13.69 -22.81
N PRO A 52 -2.79 14.89 -22.64
CA PRO A 52 -2.64 15.53 -21.33
C PRO A 52 -3.98 15.89 -20.70
N ASP A 53 -5.01 16.10 -21.52
CA ASP A 53 -6.35 16.50 -21.09
C ASP A 53 -7.13 15.32 -20.49
N LEU A 54 -6.69 14.07 -20.70
CA LEU A 54 -7.38 12.87 -20.20
C LEU A 54 -7.53 12.85 -18.68
N PHE A 55 -6.65 13.56 -17.96
CA PHE A 55 -6.71 13.68 -16.51
C PHE A 55 -7.00 15.11 -16.02
N ASP A 56 -6.89 16.13 -16.87
CA ASP A 56 -6.69 17.53 -16.47
C ASP A 56 -7.86 18.20 -15.73
N GLU A 57 -9.12 17.82 -15.97
CA GLU A 57 -10.28 18.53 -15.38
C GLU A 57 -10.43 18.37 -13.84
N GLY A 58 -9.76 17.39 -13.24
CA GLY A 58 -9.77 17.22 -11.78
C GLY A 58 -8.43 16.77 -11.21
N PHE A 59 -7.51 16.27 -12.03
CA PHE A 59 -6.23 15.74 -11.57
C PHE A 59 -5.30 16.83 -11.05
N LEU A 60 -5.28 18.01 -11.68
CA LEU A 60 -4.40 19.11 -11.29
C LEU A 60 -4.82 19.75 -9.96
N ASP A 61 -6.13 19.87 -9.71
CA ASP A 61 -6.69 20.37 -8.45
C ASP A 61 -6.44 19.35 -7.31
N ASN A 62 -6.62 18.05 -7.60
CA ASN A 62 -6.27 16.96 -6.69
C ASN A 62 -4.75 16.87 -6.44
N LEU A 63 -3.90 17.21 -7.41
CA LEU A 63 -2.45 17.22 -7.22
C LEU A 63 -2.06 18.27 -6.17
N LEU A 64 -2.67 19.45 -6.23
CA LEU A 64 -2.50 20.52 -5.26
C LEU A 64 -3.10 20.18 -3.89
N GLU A 65 -4.19 19.42 -3.85
CA GLU A 65 -4.81 18.95 -2.61
C GLU A 65 -4.00 17.82 -1.94
N ILE A 66 -3.46 16.87 -2.72
CA ILE A 66 -2.53 15.85 -2.25
C ILE A 66 -1.23 16.50 -1.75
N GLU A 67 -0.67 17.47 -2.48
CA GLU A 67 0.49 18.26 -2.02
C GLU A 67 0.22 19.02 -0.71
N GLN A 68 -1.01 19.51 -0.51
CA GLN A 68 -1.41 20.15 0.74
C GLN A 68 -1.61 19.15 1.87
N ASP A 69 -2.17 17.97 1.60
CA ASP A 69 -2.37 16.92 2.61
C ASP A 69 -1.03 16.33 3.07
N VAL A 70 -0.08 16.05 2.17
CA VAL A 70 1.28 15.64 2.56
C VAL A 70 2.09 16.77 3.22
N ALA A 71 1.74 18.04 2.99
CA ALA A 71 2.36 19.17 3.68
C ALA A 71 1.67 19.51 5.02
N SER A 72 0.40 19.13 5.20
CA SER A 72 -0.42 19.43 6.37
C SER A 72 -0.57 18.26 7.33
N GLU A 73 -0.25 17.03 6.91
CA GLU A 73 0.16 15.99 7.84
C GLU A 73 1.44 16.50 8.52
N GLU A 74 1.30 17.01 9.75
CA GLU A 74 2.39 17.10 10.71
C GLU A 74 2.92 15.68 10.95
N LEU A 75 3.65 15.14 9.96
CA LEU A 75 4.63 14.11 10.17
C LEU A 75 5.55 14.70 11.24
N ARG A 76 5.46 14.16 12.46
CA ARG A 76 6.46 14.37 13.50
C ARG A 76 7.80 13.97 12.88
N ASP A 77 8.49 14.94 12.27
CA ASP A 77 9.82 14.78 11.71
C ASP A 77 10.78 14.69 12.89
N GLY A 78 10.86 13.49 13.43
CA GLY A 78 11.62 13.14 14.60
C GLY A 78 11.71 11.62 14.67
N PRO A 79 12.82 11.07 15.17
CA PRO A 79 12.90 9.63 15.39
C PRO A 79 11.71 9.22 16.27
N ALA A 80 10.93 8.23 15.80
CA ALA A 80 9.83 7.66 16.57
C ALA A 80 10.33 7.36 17.99
N ASP A 81 9.63 7.89 19.00
CA ASP A 81 10.00 7.74 20.40
C ASP A 81 10.14 6.25 20.73
N ALA A 82 11.03 5.90 21.66
CA ALA A 82 11.27 4.49 22.00
C ALA A 82 9.98 3.77 22.41
N THR A 83 9.07 4.50 23.07
CA THR A 83 7.73 4.02 23.45
C THR A 83 6.84 3.75 22.24
N GLU A 84 6.92 4.58 21.21
CA GLU A 84 6.13 4.45 19.98
C GLU A 84 6.61 3.26 19.15
N ARG A 85 7.94 3.05 19.08
CA ARG A 85 8.53 1.86 18.46
C ARG A 85 8.10 0.59 19.18
N GLN A 86 8.18 0.56 20.51
CA GLN A 86 7.77 -0.60 21.28
C GLN A 86 6.28 -0.93 21.06
N ARG A 87 5.40 0.08 21.00
CA ARG A 87 3.97 -0.14 20.68
C ARG A 87 3.77 -0.70 19.28
N ALA A 88 4.51 -0.19 18.29
CA ALA A 88 4.44 -0.69 16.92
C ALA A 88 4.94 -2.13 16.81
N ASP A 89 6.05 -2.46 17.49
CA ASP A 89 6.61 -3.81 17.54
C ASP A 89 5.65 -4.79 18.23
N SER A 90 5.09 -4.43 19.39
CA SER A 90 4.09 -5.28 20.06
C SER A 90 2.85 -5.52 19.21
N ARG A 91 2.41 -4.51 18.43
CA ARG A 91 1.30 -4.69 17.48
C ARG A 91 1.65 -5.64 16.35
N ARG A 92 2.87 -5.54 15.81
CA ARG A 92 3.35 -6.43 14.74
C ARG A 92 3.49 -7.86 15.22
N GLU A 93 4.06 -8.06 16.40
CA GLU A 93 4.21 -9.38 17.03
C GLU A 93 2.84 -10.03 17.24
N HIS A 94 1.88 -9.30 17.79
CA HIS A 94 0.53 -9.80 18.03
C HIS A 94 -0.18 -10.24 16.73
N ILE A 95 -0.08 -9.45 15.66
CA ILE A 95 -0.64 -9.82 14.35
C ILE A 95 0.08 -11.06 13.79
N ALA A 96 1.40 -11.15 13.97
CA ALA A 96 2.18 -12.31 13.52
C ALA A 96 1.78 -13.59 14.27
N GLU A 97 1.58 -13.50 15.59
CA GLU A 97 1.06 -14.60 16.41
C GLU A 97 -0.34 -15.03 15.95
N GLU A 98 -1.28 -14.10 15.80
CA GLU A 98 -2.63 -14.40 15.32
C GLU A 98 -2.61 -15.06 13.92
N MET A 99 -1.73 -14.60 13.04
CA MET A 99 -1.53 -15.20 11.71
C MET A 99 -1.01 -16.64 11.81
N TRP A 100 -0.06 -16.87 12.71
CA TRP A 100 0.56 -18.18 12.90
C TRP A 100 -0.40 -19.19 13.52
N GLU A 101 -1.16 -18.76 14.53
CA GLU A 101 -2.17 -19.59 15.19
C GLU A 101 -3.30 -19.99 14.25
N ARG A 102 -3.81 -19.03 13.46
CA ARG A 102 -4.85 -19.30 12.47
C ARG A 102 -4.41 -20.35 11.45
N ARG A 103 -3.18 -20.22 10.94
CA ARG A 103 -2.59 -21.19 10.01
C ARG A 103 -2.44 -22.58 10.64
N ALA A 104 -2.04 -22.66 11.91
CA ALA A 104 -1.92 -23.93 12.64
C ALA A 104 -3.29 -24.59 12.90
N GLN A 105 -4.33 -23.80 13.13
CA GLN A 105 -5.70 -24.30 13.30
C GLN A 105 -6.28 -24.82 11.98
N GLU A 106 -6.03 -24.14 10.86
CA GLU A 106 -6.48 -24.56 9.53
C GLU A 106 -5.89 -25.92 9.12
N THR A 107 -4.60 -26.16 9.39
CA THR A 107 -3.96 -27.45 9.09
C THR A 107 -4.48 -28.57 9.99
N THR A 108 -4.65 -28.31 11.29
CA THR A 108 -5.16 -29.29 12.25
C THR A 108 -6.62 -29.66 11.94
N THR A 109 -7.45 -28.67 11.61
CA THR A 109 -8.86 -28.87 11.24
C THR A 109 -9.00 -29.62 9.91
N SER A 110 -8.13 -29.34 8.94
CA SER A 110 -8.09 -30.05 7.65
C SER A 110 -7.70 -31.53 7.83
N ILE A 111 -6.71 -31.82 8.68
CA ILE A 111 -6.28 -33.18 9.02
C ILE A 111 -7.37 -33.93 9.80
N ALA A 112 -7.99 -33.30 10.81
CA ALA A 112 -9.07 -33.90 11.61
C ALA A 112 -10.33 -34.19 10.78
N ARG A 113 -10.65 -33.35 9.79
CA ARG A 113 -11.74 -33.58 8.83
C ARG A 113 -11.46 -34.77 7.91
N CYS A 114 -10.21 -34.97 7.48
CA CYS A 114 -9.84 -36.16 6.70
C CYS A 114 -9.95 -37.46 7.52
N CYS A 115 -9.57 -37.45 8.80
CA CYS A 115 -9.65 -38.64 9.66
C CYS A 115 -11.09 -39.01 10.09
N THR A 116 -12.04 -38.07 10.06
CA THR A 116 -13.45 -38.36 10.43
C THR A 116 -14.26 -38.97 9.28
N ILE A 117 -13.75 -38.94 8.05
CA ILE A 117 -14.43 -39.44 6.83
C ILE A 117 -13.94 -40.84 6.43
N MET A 118 -12.92 -41.39 7.10
CA MET A 118 -12.41 -42.76 6.90
C MET A 118 -12.88 -43.69 8.02
#